data_AF-A0A662AYQ8-F1
#
_entry.id   AF-A0A662AYQ8-F1
#
_cell.length_a   1.000
_cell.length_b   1.000
_cell.length_c   1.000
_cell.angle_alpha   90.00
_cell.angle_beta   90.00
_cell.angle_gamma   90.00
#
_symmetry.space_group_name_H-M   'P 1'
#
loop_
_entity.id
_entity.type
_entity.pdbx_description
1 polymer ?
#
loop_
_entity_poly.entity_id
_entity_poly.type
_entity_poly.pdbx_seq_one_letter_code
_entity_poly.pdbx_strand_id
1 'polypeptide(L)'
;MFLILQCSLKYDMMENKNGLNRRNFIKTIGLASGAVTLGGAAGAGLAAGKNKDSHTGYGRTAYGEDQFFNRKPFMVNEPTYEKVSAPKRISYIENLFKRLGEISRLMHPREEGVEAWTFEQGVETLPEPLKSYYIEHPGSLDELQKAMEKSQEQRKDWDKYKNKYILADAWSSAHASPLHGKVAFPHPPKGSAEESDFRGIKEDKLSFKSKSHASELIKKIAYSFGASLVGIAKVKEEWVYQGYMRGVGKTEFDVPKHWKYAVVIAVPHEWDSMYANPTYGTSYDAYSKLRFIAGKLEVFIKELGYSARSHVPPTSYEIAMPPIAIDAGLGEQGRNGILITPELGANTRLAAVTTDIDFEPDKPIDVGIKDFCVKCKICAEECPSGAISFDNKPEKIIRGFKRWNIDQDKCFTIWNSVATSHSRGCRVCLAVCPYSRKNNWIHNIAREVDPRDPTGVFSSALLTMQKKFFKYPGGQEYLPPPDGNNETFNEAPEWLKTEEWFDL
;
A
#
# COMPACT_ATOMS: atom_id res chain seq x y z
N MET A 1 -31.45 -88.61 30.29
CA MET A 1 -31.64 -88.18 31.68
C MET A 1 -31.13 -86.75 31.79
N PHE A 2 -32.04 -85.82 32.04
CA PHE A 2 -31.90 -84.45 32.58
C PHE A 2 -30.66 -83.62 32.19
N LEU A 3 -30.83 -82.56 31.38
CA LEU A 3 -31.28 -81.19 31.76
C LEU A 3 -30.28 -80.44 32.66
N ILE A 4 -29.89 -79.25 32.20
CA ILE A 4 -29.90 -77.92 32.87
C ILE A 4 -29.40 -76.94 31.78
N LEU A 5 -30.27 -76.29 30.98
CA LEU A 5 -30.89 -74.97 31.19
C LEU A 5 -29.94 -73.96 31.86
N GLN A 6 -29.32 -73.04 31.13
CA GLN A 6 -29.84 -71.75 30.61
C GLN A 6 -29.05 -70.61 31.28
N CYS A 7 -28.31 -69.82 30.50
CA CYS A 7 -28.51 -68.38 30.48
C CYS A 7 -27.95 -67.78 29.19
N SER A 8 -28.80 -67.04 28.51
CA SER A 8 -28.63 -66.51 27.16
C SER A 8 -27.80 -65.24 27.13
N LEU A 9 -27.04 -65.04 26.05
CA LEU A 9 -27.16 -63.83 25.20
C LEU A 9 -26.39 -64.07 23.89
N LYS A 10 -27.16 -64.28 22.82
CA LYS A 10 -26.72 -64.18 21.43
C LYS A 10 -26.45 -62.71 21.09
N TYR A 11 -25.43 -62.43 20.30
CA TYR A 11 -25.62 -61.70 19.05
C TYR A 11 -24.53 -62.13 18.06
N ASP A 12 -24.97 -62.40 16.84
CA ASP A 12 -24.29 -63.19 15.83
C ASP A 12 -23.92 -62.32 14.61
N MET A 13 -22.97 -62.84 13.82
CA MET A 13 -22.64 -62.55 12.41
C MET A 13 -21.80 -61.31 12.03
N MET A 14 -20.64 -61.54 11.40
CA MET A 14 -20.52 -61.65 9.92
C MET A 14 -19.11 -62.08 9.45
N GLU A 15 -19.07 -62.97 8.46
CA GLU A 15 -17.90 -63.60 7.82
C GLU A 15 -17.13 -62.70 6.85
N ASN A 16 -15.86 -63.05 6.66
CA ASN A 16 -14.82 -62.35 5.91
C ASN A 16 -14.54 -63.03 4.54
N LYS A 17 -14.61 -62.25 3.45
CA LYS A 17 -14.11 -62.60 2.11
C LYS A 17 -13.47 -61.35 1.49
N ASN A 18 -12.18 -61.39 1.14
CA ASN A 18 -11.64 -61.03 -0.18
C ASN A 18 -10.09 -60.97 -0.17
N GLY A 19 -9.48 -61.60 -1.17
CA GLY A 19 -8.04 -61.86 -1.25
C GLY A 19 -7.18 -60.74 -1.86
N LEU A 20 -5.89 -60.73 -1.49
CA LEU A 20 -4.84 -59.90 -2.07
C LEU A 20 -3.52 -60.70 -2.12
N ASN A 21 -3.11 -61.17 -3.30
CA ASN A 21 -1.77 -61.75 -3.53
C ASN A 21 -0.72 -60.63 -3.66
N ARG A 22 0.48 -60.85 -3.09
CA ARG A 22 1.66 -59.96 -3.08
C ARG A 22 1.97 -59.25 -4.41
N ARG A 23 1.77 -59.89 -5.57
CA ARG A 23 2.01 -59.26 -6.89
C ARG A 23 0.94 -58.21 -7.23
N ASN A 24 -0.31 -58.45 -6.82
CA ASN A 24 -1.38 -57.46 -6.90
C ASN A 24 -1.19 -56.39 -5.83
N PHE A 25 -0.77 -56.74 -4.61
CA PHE A 25 -0.44 -55.77 -3.57
C PHE A 25 0.66 -54.77 -3.99
N ILE A 26 1.75 -55.23 -4.63
CA ILE A 26 2.82 -54.32 -5.12
C ILE A 26 2.37 -53.49 -6.32
N LYS A 27 1.56 -54.04 -7.25
CA LYS A 27 0.98 -53.24 -8.34
C LYS A 27 -0.02 -52.20 -7.83
N THR A 28 -0.86 -52.58 -6.86
CA THR A 28 -1.84 -51.69 -6.24
C THR A 28 -1.15 -50.65 -5.37
N ILE A 29 -0.08 -50.98 -4.64
CA ILE A 29 0.71 -49.99 -3.91
C ILE A 29 1.50 -49.11 -4.86
N GLY A 30 2.09 -49.63 -5.93
CA GLY A 30 2.80 -48.82 -6.94
C GLY A 30 1.86 -47.87 -7.69
N LEU A 31 0.65 -48.32 -8.04
CA LEU A 31 -0.40 -47.47 -8.60
C LEU A 31 -0.99 -46.51 -7.57
N ALA A 32 -1.19 -46.92 -6.32
CA ALA A 32 -1.72 -46.06 -5.27
C ALA A 32 -0.69 -45.01 -4.84
N SER A 33 0.58 -45.36 -4.73
CA SER A 33 1.66 -44.39 -4.47
C SER A 33 1.87 -43.49 -5.68
N GLY A 34 1.89 -44.02 -6.91
CA GLY A 34 1.92 -43.20 -8.12
C GLY A 34 0.72 -42.24 -8.24
N ALA A 35 -0.49 -42.69 -7.91
CA ALA A 35 -1.71 -41.88 -7.93
C ALA A 35 -1.81 -40.91 -6.74
N VAL A 36 -1.27 -41.23 -5.57
CA VAL A 36 -1.18 -40.32 -4.42
C VAL A 36 -0.08 -39.28 -4.63
N THR A 37 1.02 -39.63 -5.30
CA THR A 37 2.07 -38.68 -5.67
C THR A 37 1.61 -37.77 -6.82
N LEU A 38 0.96 -38.30 -7.86
CA LEU A 38 0.39 -37.48 -8.95
C LEU A 38 -0.86 -36.71 -8.51
N GLY A 39 -1.72 -37.27 -7.68
CA GLY A 39 -2.89 -36.60 -7.10
C GLY A 39 -2.51 -35.60 -6.01
N GLY A 40 -1.45 -35.86 -5.25
CA GLY A 40 -0.85 -34.92 -4.32
C GLY A 40 -0.12 -33.78 -5.05
N ALA A 41 0.60 -34.06 -6.15
CA ALA A 41 1.24 -33.04 -6.97
C ALA A 41 0.23 -32.22 -7.80
N ALA A 42 -0.82 -32.83 -8.33
CA ALA A 42 -1.91 -32.13 -9.01
C ALA A 42 -2.80 -31.38 -8.01
N GLY A 43 -3.02 -31.90 -6.81
CA GLY A 43 -3.77 -31.26 -5.73
C GLY A 43 -3.00 -30.10 -5.10
N ALA A 44 -1.70 -30.25 -4.86
CA ALA A 44 -0.81 -29.16 -4.45
C ALA A 44 -0.62 -28.14 -5.59
N GLY A 45 -0.53 -28.58 -6.84
CA GLY A 45 -0.46 -27.72 -8.02
C GLY A 45 -1.77 -26.96 -8.32
N LEU A 46 -2.93 -27.53 -8.03
CA LEU A 46 -4.24 -26.86 -8.12
C LEU A 46 -4.52 -25.98 -6.90
N ALA A 47 -4.06 -26.36 -5.71
CA ALA A 47 -4.12 -25.52 -4.51
C ALA A 47 -3.15 -24.33 -4.62
N ALA A 48 -1.95 -24.52 -5.15
CA ALA A 48 -1.00 -23.46 -5.49
C ALA A 48 -1.38 -22.70 -6.79
N GLY A 49 -2.14 -23.30 -7.70
CA GLY A 49 -2.66 -22.60 -8.88
C GLY A 49 -3.89 -21.74 -8.59
N LYS A 50 -4.59 -21.98 -7.47
CA LYS A 50 -5.81 -21.26 -7.06
C LYS A 50 -5.64 -20.40 -5.82
N ASN A 51 -4.57 -20.57 -5.04
CA ASN A 51 -4.19 -19.65 -3.98
C ASN A 51 -3.45 -18.44 -4.58
N LYS A 52 -3.84 -17.22 -4.22
CA LYS A 52 -3.20 -15.99 -4.72
C LYS A 52 -1.80 -15.78 -4.13
N ASP A 53 -1.49 -16.43 -3.00
CA ASP A 53 -0.18 -16.39 -2.32
C ASP A 53 0.90 -17.25 -2.99
N SER A 54 0.54 -18.12 -3.93
CA SER A 54 1.47 -18.96 -4.71
C SER A 54 1.84 -18.36 -6.06
N HIS A 55 1.36 -17.14 -6.35
CA HIS A 55 1.85 -16.29 -7.44
C HIS A 55 2.95 -15.32 -6.99
N THR A 56 3.27 -15.29 -5.70
CA THR A 56 4.33 -14.49 -5.09
C THR A 56 5.35 -15.46 -4.50
N GLY A 57 6.59 -15.41 -4.98
CA GLY A 57 7.66 -16.29 -4.52
C GLY A 57 7.84 -16.27 -3.00
N TYR A 58 8.44 -17.33 -2.45
CA TYR A 58 8.89 -17.35 -1.06
C TYR A 58 9.99 -16.30 -0.85
N GLY A 59 9.61 -15.15 -0.28
CA GLY A 59 10.53 -14.12 0.21
C GLY A 59 9.78 -13.03 0.97
N ARG A 60 9.99 -12.94 2.29
CA ARG A 60 9.61 -11.78 3.09
C ARG A 60 10.71 -10.74 2.94
N THR A 61 10.55 -9.72 2.08
CA THR A 61 11.25 -8.43 2.25
C THR A 61 10.81 -7.38 1.22
N ALA A 62 10.85 -6.12 1.65
CA ALA A 62 9.98 -5.06 1.16
C ALA A 62 10.24 -4.56 -0.29
N TYR A 63 11.32 -4.94 -0.98
CA TYR A 63 11.72 -4.34 -2.27
C TYR A 63 12.55 -5.26 -3.23
N GLY A 64 12.23 -6.54 -3.38
CA GLY A 64 12.80 -7.41 -4.44
C GLY A 64 13.98 -8.30 -4.04
N GLU A 65 14.04 -8.70 -2.77
CA GLU A 65 15.08 -9.57 -2.21
C GLU A 65 14.90 -11.06 -2.54
N ASP A 66 13.79 -11.46 -3.17
CA ASP A 66 13.58 -12.79 -3.74
C ASP A 66 14.25 -12.98 -5.11
N GLN A 67 14.93 -11.94 -5.63
CA GLN A 67 15.88 -12.06 -6.73
C GLN A 67 17.22 -12.60 -6.23
N PHE A 68 17.26 -13.90 -5.95
CA PHE A 68 18.50 -14.58 -5.60
C PHE A 68 19.32 -14.88 -6.86
N PHE A 69 20.34 -14.06 -7.11
CA PHE A 69 21.46 -14.43 -7.96
C PHE A 69 22.63 -14.76 -7.05
N ASN A 70 22.98 -16.05 -6.92
CA ASN A 70 24.20 -16.46 -6.23
C ASN A 70 25.40 -15.92 -7.02
N ARG A 71 25.83 -14.70 -6.71
CA ARG A 71 26.94 -14.01 -7.38
C ARG A 71 28.28 -14.66 -7.08
N LYS A 72 28.39 -15.43 -6.00
CA LYS A 72 29.65 -15.96 -5.48
C LYS A 72 30.47 -16.74 -6.51
N PRO A 73 29.89 -17.62 -7.36
CA PRO A 73 30.62 -18.30 -8.43
C PRO A 73 31.02 -17.39 -9.60
N PHE A 74 30.37 -16.23 -9.73
CA PHE A 74 30.60 -15.24 -10.80
C PHE A 74 31.46 -14.06 -10.33
N MET A 75 31.92 -14.08 -9.07
CA MET A 75 32.85 -13.08 -8.55
C MET A 75 34.20 -13.33 -9.19
N VAL A 76 34.72 -12.30 -9.84
CA VAL A 76 36.06 -12.26 -10.42
C VAL A 76 36.94 -11.35 -9.56
N ASN A 77 38.22 -11.69 -9.45
CA ASN A 77 39.18 -10.92 -8.64
C ASN A 77 39.53 -9.57 -9.28
N GLU A 78 39.31 -9.45 -10.59
CA GLU A 78 39.52 -8.23 -11.35
C GLU A 78 38.26 -7.98 -12.19
N PRO A 79 37.88 -6.71 -12.43
CA PRO A 79 36.77 -6.40 -13.31
C PRO A 79 36.92 -7.09 -14.67
N THR A 80 35.81 -7.54 -15.26
CA THR A 80 35.82 -8.29 -16.54
C THR A 80 36.14 -7.43 -17.76
N TYR A 81 36.49 -6.16 -17.58
CA TYR A 81 36.92 -5.28 -18.65
C TYR A 81 38.45 -5.29 -18.74
N GLU A 82 38.97 -5.26 -19.97
CA GLU A 82 40.41 -5.14 -20.20
C GLU A 82 40.81 -3.66 -20.15
N LYS A 83 41.75 -3.32 -19.27
CA LYS A 83 42.31 -1.96 -19.21
C LYS A 83 43.38 -1.80 -20.29
N VAL A 84 42.96 -1.32 -21.46
CA VAL A 84 43.86 -1.08 -22.61
C VAL A 84 44.64 0.25 -22.52
N SER A 85 44.24 1.17 -21.64
CA SER A 85 44.91 2.48 -21.46
C SER A 85 44.58 3.14 -20.10
N ALA A 86 45.15 4.32 -19.84
CA ALA A 86 44.84 5.10 -18.64
C ALA A 86 43.37 5.55 -18.66
N PRO A 87 42.57 5.26 -17.60
CA PRO A 87 41.16 5.58 -17.59
C PRO A 87 40.98 7.10 -17.45
N LYS A 88 40.06 7.66 -18.25
CA LYS A 88 39.64 9.06 -18.17
C LYS A 88 38.29 9.14 -17.45
N ARG A 89 37.97 10.29 -16.85
CA ARG A 89 36.62 10.54 -16.34
C ARG A 89 35.66 10.69 -17.53
N ILE A 90 34.49 10.08 -17.43
CA ILE A 90 33.40 10.24 -18.41
C ILE A 90 33.08 11.72 -18.52
N SER A 91 33.15 12.28 -19.74
CA SER A 91 32.81 13.67 -19.99
C SER A 91 31.30 13.89 -19.83
N TYR A 92 30.91 15.10 -19.39
CA TYR A 92 29.49 15.47 -19.27
C TYR A 92 28.73 15.27 -20.60
N ILE A 93 29.40 15.50 -21.73
CA ILE A 93 28.81 15.44 -23.06
C ILE A 93 28.74 14.02 -23.65
N GLU A 94 29.44 13.06 -23.06
CA GLU A 94 29.29 11.64 -23.41
C GLU A 94 27.90 11.12 -23.02
N ASN A 95 27.27 11.72 -22.02
CA ASN A 95 25.88 11.42 -21.66
C ASN A 95 24.90 12.00 -22.70
N LEU A 96 24.14 11.11 -23.34
CA LEU A 96 23.15 11.47 -24.38
C LEU A 96 22.18 12.56 -23.93
N PHE A 97 21.61 12.47 -22.72
CA PHE A 97 20.61 13.43 -22.25
C PHE A 97 21.20 14.81 -21.99
N LYS A 98 22.46 14.86 -21.54
CA LYS A 98 23.18 16.12 -21.35
C LYS A 98 23.51 16.77 -22.67
N ARG A 99 24.04 15.99 -23.62
CA ARG A 99 24.33 16.43 -24.98
C ARG A 99 23.09 16.91 -25.72
N LEU A 100 22.01 16.13 -25.70
CA LEU A 100 20.71 16.54 -26.24
C LEU A 100 20.21 17.83 -25.58
N GLY A 101 20.41 17.98 -24.26
CA GLY A 101 20.08 19.20 -23.54
C GLY A 101 20.84 20.43 -24.05
N GLU A 102 22.15 20.32 -24.30
CA GLU A 102 22.94 21.42 -24.88
C GLU A 102 22.54 21.72 -26.32
N ILE A 103 22.42 20.69 -27.17
CA ILE A 103 21.96 20.84 -28.56
C ILE A 103 20.57 21.50 -28.60
N SER A 104 19.65 21.05 -27.75
CA SER A 104 18.31 21.62 -27.66
C SER A 104 18.32 23.10 -27.27
N ARG A 105 19.30 23.58 -26.49
CA ARG A 105 19.43 25.01 -26.16
C ARG A 105 19.97 25.83 -27.31
N LEU A 106 20.87 25.26 -28.11
CA LEU A 106 21.38 25.90 -29.33
C LEU A 106 20.26 26.02 -30.38
N MET A 107 19.44 24.98 -30.52
CA MET A 107 18.29 24.98 -31.43
C MET A 107 17.12 25.87 -30.98
N HIS A 108 17.04 26.18 -29.67
CA HIS A 108 15.97 27.00 -29.10
C HIS A 108 16.57 28.01 -28.12
N PRO A 109 17.31 29.01 -28.63
CA PRO A 109 17.96 30.00 -27.78
C PRO A 109 16.89 30.80 -27.02
N ARG A 110 17.15 31.05 -25.73
CA ARG A 110 16.24 31.82 -24.87
C ARG A 110 16.46 33.33 -24.95
N GLU A 111 17.60 33.75 -25.49
CA GLU A 111 17.99 35.15 -25.62
C GLU A 111 17.45 35.70 -26.94
N GLU A 112 16.76 36.84 -26.87
CA GLU A 112 16.26 37.53 -28.07
C GLU A 112 17.42 37.98 -28.96
N GLY A 113 17.33 37.71 -30.26
CA GLY A 113 18.34 38.08 -31.25
C GLY A 113 19.44 37.04 -31.48
N VAL A 114 19.44 35.92 -30.76
CA VAL A 114 20.36 34.80 -31.03
C VAL A 114 19.76 33.87 -32.09
N GLU A 115 20.51 33.62 -33.15
CA GLU A 115 20.10 32.69 -34.21
C GLU A 115 20.09 31.24 -33.70
N ALA A 116 19.01 30.51 -34.02
CA ALA A 116 18.86 29.11 -33.64
C ALA A 116 19.81 28.24 -34.47
N TRP A 117 20.56 27.38 -33.79
CA TRP A 117 21.41 26.43 -34.47
C TRP A 117 20.59 25.33 -35.16
N THR A 118 20.98 24.90 -36.34
CA THR A 118 20.33 23.82 -37.09
C THR A 118 21.35 22.76 -37.54
N PHE A 119 20.87 21.55 -37.80
CA PHE A 119 21.75 20.43 -38.18
C PHE A 119 22.51 20.69 -39.49
N GLU A 120 21.97 21.51 -40.39
CA GLU A 120 22.60 21.90 -41.66
C GLU A 120 23.89 22.72 -41.46
N GLN A 121 24.03 23.40 -40.33
CA GLN A 121 25.25 24.16 -39.99
C GLN A 121 26.43 23.24 -39.62
N GLY A 122 26.17 21.95 -39.38
CA GLY A 122 27.19 20.92 -39.20
C GLY A 122 28.02 21.02 -37.92
N VAL A 123 28.88 20.03 -37.71
CA VAL A 123 29.67 19.89 -36.47
C VAL A 123 30.61 21.07 -36.22
N GLU A 124 31.14 21.68 -37.27
CA GLU A 124 32.17 22.73 -37.17
C GLU A 124 31.69 24.01 -36.48
N THR A 125 30.39 24.26 -36.50
CA THR A 125 29.74 25.44 -35.92
C THR A 125 29.28 25.23 -34.48
N LEU A 126 29.35 23.98 -33.97
CA LEU A 126 29.02 23.70 -32.59
C LEU A 126 30.05 24.36 -31.64
N PRO A 127 29.61 24.83 -30.47
CA PRO A 127 30.54 25.29 -29.44
C PRO A 127 31.27 24.11 -28.80
N GLU A 128 32.44 24.36 -28.24
CA GLU A 128 33.08 23.39 -27.35
C GLU A 128 32.26 23.22 -26.05
N PRO A 129 32.13 22.00 -25.50
CA PRO A 129 32.80 20.75 -25.90
C PRO A 129 32.03 19.88 -26.91
N LEU A 130 30.88 20.34 -27.42
CA LEU A 130 30.04 19.57 -28.34
C LEU A 130 30.76 19.28 -29.66
N LYS A 131 31.46 20.29 -30.19
CA LYS A 131 32.25 20.17 -31.41
C LYS A 131 33.29 19.07 -31.30
N SER A 132 34.18 19.12 -30.31
CA SER A 132 35.17 18.06 -30.08
C SER A 132 34.53 16.69 -29.97
N TYR A 133 33.42 16.57 -29.23
CA TYR A 133 32.72 15.29 -29.09
C TYR A 133 32.26 14.71 -30.43
N TYR A 134 31.58 15.50 -31.26
CA TYR A 134 31.06 15.00 -32.53
C TYR A 134 32.14 14.81 -33.61
N ILE A 135 33.26 15.53 -33.52
CA ILE A 135 34.45 15.26 -34.33
C ILE A 135 35.06 13.90 -33.93
N GLU A 136 35.18 13.62 -32.62
CA GLU A 136 35.71 12.37 -32.10
C GLU A 136 34.76 11.17 -32.30
N HIS A 137 33.46 11.43 -32.48
CA HIS A 137 32.41 10.42 -32.64
C HIS A 137 31.63 10.61 -33.94
N PRO A 138 32.28 10.42 -35.12
CA PRO A 138 31.65 10.66 -36.41
C PRO A 138 30.36 9.83 -36.58
N GLY A 139 29.32 10.46 -37.14
CA GLY A 139 27.98 9.88 -37.31
C GLY A 139 27.06 10.03 -36.09
N SER A 140 27.58 10.38 -34.91
CA SER A 140 26.74 10.55 -33.71
C SER A 140 25.80 11.75 -33.79
N LEU A 141 26.18 12.81 -34.53
CA LEU A 141 25.30 13.97 -34.73
C LEU A 141 24.14 13.60 -35.65
N ASP A 142 24.40 12.85 -36.72
CA ASP A 142 23.39 12.37 -37.65
C ASP A 142 22.42 11.40 -36.96
N GLU A 143 22.91 10.51 -36.11
CA GLU A 143 22.05 9.62 -35.30
C GLU A 143 21.20 10.41 -34.29
N LEU A 144 21.75 11.49 -33.70
CA LEU A 144 20.96 12.38 -32.86
C LEU A 144 19.85 13.08 -33.67
N GLN A 145 20.17 13.58 -34.86
CA GLN A 145 19.21 14.20 -35.76
C GLN A 145 18.08 13.21 -36.08
N LYS A 146 18.43 12.00 -36.53
CA LYS A 146 17.46 10.92 -36.79
C LYS A 146 16.59 10.63 -35.57
N ALA A 147 17.17 10.56 -34.37
CA ALA A 147 16.41 10.32 -33.15
C ALA A 147 15.41 11.47 -32.87
N MET A 148 15.79 12.72 -33.10
CA MET A 148 14.90 13.88 -32.96
C MET A 148 13.79 13.89 -34.01
N GLU A 149 14.11 13.57 -35.26
CA GLU A 149 13.13 13.39 -36.34
C GLU A 149 12.14 12.27 -36.02
N LYS A 150 12.62 11.11 -35.57
CA LYS A 150 11.78 9.99 -35.13
C LYS A 150 10.89 10.36 -33.95
N SER A 151 11.37 11.18 -33.02
CA SER A 151 10.55 11.70 -31.92
C SER A 151 9.46 12.66 -32.41
N GLN A 152 9.72 13.47 -33.44
CA GLN A 152 8.69 14.30 -34.06
C GLN A 152 7.65 13.47 -34.81
N GLU A 153 8.10 12.47 -35.59
CA GLU A 153 7.21 11.51 -36.25
C GLU A 153 6.32 10.79 -35.24
N GLN A 154 6.90 10.25 -34.17
CA GLN A 154 6.16 9.60 -33.09
C GLN A 154 5.08 10.51 -32.49
N ARG A 155 5.39 11.79 -32.26
CA ARG A 155 4.43 12.77 -31.72
C ARG A 155 3.29 13.04 -32.70
N LYS A 156 3.58 13.16 -33.99
CA LYS A 156 2.55 13.31 -35.05
C LYS A 156 1.65 12.07 -35.13
N ASP A 157 2.24 10.90 -34.91
CA ASP A 157 1.54 9.63 -34.90
C ASP A 157 0.72 9.38 -33.62
N TRP A 158 0.87 10.19 -32.56
CA TRP A 158 0.21 9.93 -31.29
C TRP A 158 -1.31 9.88 -31.44
N ASP A 159 -1.92 10.85 -32.12
CA ASP A 159 -3.37 10.90 -32.30
C ASP A 159 -3.93 9.63 -32.98
N LYS A 160 -3.15 8.99 -33.85
CA LYS A 160 -3.50 7.72 -34.51
C LYS A 160 -3.53 6.54 -33.54
N TYR A 161 -2.64 6.51 -32.55
CA TYR A 161 -2.48 5.38 -31.64
C TYR A 161 -3.00 5.62 -30.22
N LYS A 162 -3.35 6.87 -29.88
CA LYS A 162 -3.76 7.33 -28.55
C LYS A 162 -4.83 6.41 -27.95
N ASN A 163 -5.93 6.17 -28.67
CA ASN A 163 -7.02 5.30 -28.20
C ASN A 163 -6.57 3.87 -27.83
N LYS A 164 -5.50 3.37 -28.45
CA LYS A 164 -4.94 2.05 -28.18
C LYS A 164 -4.02 2.04 -26.95
N TYR A 165 -3.26 3.11 -26.73
CA TYR A 165 -2.17 3.12 -25.74
C TYR A 165 -2.32 4.15 -24.62
N ILE A 166 -3.46 4.84 -24.54
CA ILE A 166 -3.68 5.88 -23.54
C ILE A 166 -3.51 5.40 -22.09
N LEU A 167 -3.90 4.16 -21.78
CA LEU A 167 -3.68 3.61 -20.44
C LEU A 167 -2.19 3.40 -20.14
N ALA A 168 -1.40 3.04 -21.15
CA ALA A 168 0.05 2.88 -21.01
C ALA A 168 0.74 4.24 -20.86
N ASP A 169 0.26 5.26 -21.58
CA ASP A 169 0.74 6.63 -21.43
C ASP A 169 0.39 7.21 -20.05
N ALA A 170 -0.87 7.09 -19.63
CA ALA A 170 -1.32 7.50 -18.29
C ALA A 170 -0.51 6.81 -17.18
N TRP A 171 -0.25 5.50 -17.33
CA TRP A 171 0.60 4.74 -16.43
C TRP A 171 2.04 5.26 -16.38
N SER A 172 2.63 5.54 -17.55
CA SER A 172 3.99 6.08 -17.67
C SER A 172 4.10 7.48 -17.07
N SER A 173 3.16 8.37 -17.40
CA SER A 173 3.04 9.72 -16.86
C SER A 173 2.90 9.71 -15.34
N ALA A 174 2.09 8.80 -14.79
CA ALA A 174 1.98 8.63 -13.34
C ALA A 174 3.33 8.24 -12.71
N HIS A 175 4.09 7.30 -13.29
CA HIS A 175 5.40 6.90 -12.76
C HIS A 175 6.49 7.95 -12.91
N ALA A 176 6.47 8.74 -14.00
CA ALA A 176 7.41 9.83 -14.21
C ALA A 176 7.13 11.02 -13.29
N SER A 177 5.86 11.23 -12.89
CA SER A 177 5.44 12.42 -12.16
C SER A 177 6.23 12.78 -10.88
N PRO A 178 6.68 11.84 -10.03
CA PRO A 178 7.44 12.18 -8.83
C PRO A 178 8.88 12.65 -9.12
N LEU A 179 9.38 12.46 -10.35
CA LEU A 179 10.74 12.84 -10.76
C LEU A 179 10.82 14.28 -11.28
N HIS A 180 9.69 14.98 -11.41
CA HIS A 180 9.63 16.32 -11.99
C HIS A 180 9.59 17.42 -10.91
N GLY A 181 10.71 18.13 -10.72
CA GLY A 181 10.78 19.38 -9.95
C GLY A 181 11.17 19.25 -8.47
N LYS A 182 11.34 20.40 -7.78
CA LYS A 182 11.75 20.49 -6.36
C LYS A 182 10.58 20.60 -5.37
N VAL A 183 9.34 20.47 -5.85
CA VAL A 183 8.14 20.68 -5.05
C VAL A 183 7.63 19.36 -4.46
N ALA A 184 6.85 19.44 -3.38
CA ALA A 184 6.27 18.25 -2.78
C ALA A 184 5.32 17.53 -3.76
N PHE A 185 5.38 16.19 -3.80
CA PHE A 185 4.51 15.32 -4.60
C PHE A 185 3.44 14.65 -3.72
N PRO A 186 2.16 14.56 -4.11
CA PRO A 186 1.56 15.28 -5.24
C PRO A 186 1.66 16.79 -5.03
N HIS A 187 1.62 17.51 -6.15
CA HIS A 187 1.73 18.96 -6.14
C HIS A 187 0.65 19.58 -5.25
N PRO A 188 1.00 20.56 -4.40
CA PRO A 188 0.00 21.31 -3.64
C PRO A 188 -1.03 21.93 -4.60
N PRO A 189 -2.33 21.90 -4.25
CA PRO A 189 -3.37 22.59 -5.00
C PRO A 189 -3.05 24.07 -5.19
N LYS A 190 -3.46 24.65 -6.32
CA LYS A 190 -3.31 26.08 -6.61
C LYS A 190 -4.66 26.67 -6.99
N GLY A 191 -5.15 27.65 -6.23
CA GLY A 191 -6.47 28.23 -6.44
C GLY A 191 -7.59 27.37 -5.88
N SER A 192 -8.81 27.58 -6.38
CA SER A 192 -10.00 26.84 -5.93
C SER A 192 -9.97 25.37 -6.38
N ALA A 193 -10.93 24.57 -5.91
CA ALA A 193 -11.07 23.18 -6.37
C ALA A 193 -11.39 23.10 -7.87
N GLU A 194 -12.21 24.01 -8.38
CA GLU A 194 -12.61 24.11 -9.79
C GLU A 194 -11.41 24.42 -10.71
N GLU A 195 -10.43 25.18 -10.23
CA GLU A 195 -9.22 25.48 -10.97
C GLU A 195 -8.18 24.37 -10.81
N SER A 196 -7.90 23.97 -9.57
CA SER A 196 -6.78 23.09 -9.25
C SER A 196 -7.01 21.65 -9.68
N ASP A 197 -8.23 21.14 -9.59
CA ASP A 197 -8.51 19.71 -9.76
C ASP A 197 -8.58 19.32 -11.24
N PHE A 198 -8.83 20.30 -12.12
CA PHE A 198 -8.81 20.16 -13.58
C PHE A 198 -7.45 20.54 -14.19
N ARG A 199 -6.57 21.18 -13.40
CA ARG A 199 -5.25 21.57 -13.87
C ARG A 199 -4.40 20.35 -14.22
N GLY A 200 -3.87 20.35 -15.44
CA GLY A 200 -2.98 19.31 -15.95
C GLY A 200 -3.71 18.10 -16.54
N ILE A 201 -5.03 18.19 -16.76
CA ILE A 201 -5.74 17.26 -17.65
C ILE A 201 -5.15 17.42 -19.07
N LYS A 202 -4.62 16.33 -19.61
CA LYS A 202 -3.96 16.36 -20.93
C LYS A 202 -4.87 15.92 -22.07
N GLU A 203 -5.90 15.16 -21.76
CA GLU A 203 -6.64 14.39 -22.76
C GLU A 203 -8.14 14.63 -22.63
N ASP A 204 -8.84 14.52 -23.76
CA ASP A 204 -10.30 14.55 -23.77
C ASP A 204 -10.85 13.45 -22.87
N LYS A 205 -11.95 13.78 -22.18
CA LYS A 205 -12.62 12.89 -21.23
C LYS A 205 -13.00 11.56 -21.89
N LEU A 206 -12.29 10.50 -21.52
CA LEU A 206 -12.52 9.16 -22.06
C LEU A 206 -13.74 8.52 -21.41
N SER A 207 -14.70 8.05 -22.21
CA SER A 207 -15.90 7.39 -21.69
C SER A 207 -15.59 5.95 -21.28
N PHE A 208 -15.88 5.61 -20.02
CA PHE A 208 -15.85 4.23 -19.55
C PHE A 208 -17.01 3.43 -20.15
N LYS A 209 -16.78 2.13 -20.41
CA LYS A 209 -17.82 1.20 -20.89
C LYS A 209 -19.02 1.10 -19.94
N SER A 210 -18.77 1.24 -18.65
CA SER A 210 -19.78 1.28 -17.58
C SER A 210 -19.13 1.78 -16.29
N LYS A 211 -19.97 2.13 -15.31
CA LYS A 211 -19.55 2.44 -13.94
C LYS A 211 -18.70 1.34 -13.29
N SER A 212 -19.08 0.08 -13.51
CA SER A 212 -18.37 -1.09 -12.98
C SER A 212 -16.96 -1.24 -13.56
N HIS A 213 -16.83 -1.04 -14.88
CA HIS A 213 -15.51 -1.05 -15.54
C HIS A 213 -14.61 0.08 -15.04
N ALA A 214 -15.17 1.26 -14.75
CA ALA A 214 -14.43 2.36 -14.15
C ALA A 214 -13.89 1.96 -12.76
N SER A 215 -14.75 1.41 -11.90
CA SER A 215 -14.38 0.93 -10.57
C SER A 215 -13.30 -0.15 -10.64
N GLU A 216 -13.44 -1.12 -11.55
CA GLU A 216 -12.48 -2.21 -11.73
C GLU A 216 -11.10 -1.70 -12.18
N LEU A 217 -11.06 -0.82 -13.19
CA LEU A 217 -9.78 -0.28 -13.69
C LEU A 217 -9.07 0.52 -12.59
N ILE A 218 -9.77 1.44 -11.94
CA ILE A 218 -9.15 2.33 -10.97
C ILE A 218 -8.66 1.57 -9.74
N LYS A 219 -9.38 0.53 -9.30
CA LYS A 219 -8.89 -0.38 -8.26
C LYS A 219 -7.62 -1.10 -8.70
N LYS A 220 -7.60 -1.71 -9.90
CA LYS A 220 -6.41 -2.38 -10.45
C LYS A 220 -5.19 -1.46 -10.44
N ILE A 221 -5.34 -0.23 -10.91
CA ILE A 221 -4.26 0.76 -10.96
C ILE A 221 -3.80 1.15 -9.55
N ALA A 222 -4.72 1.41 -8.62
CA ALA A 222 -4.37 1.75 -7.23
C ALA A 222 -3.61 0.60 -6.53
N TYR A 223 -4.02 -0.65 -6.73
CA TYR A 223 -3.27 -1.83 -6.25
C TYR A 223 -1.88 -1.91 -6.88
N SER A 224 -1.78 -1.76 -8.21
CA SER A 224 -0.49 -1.79 -8.89
C SER A 224 0.45 -0.64 -8.49
N PHE A 225 -0.09 0.47 -7.97
CA PHE A 225 0.72 1.55 -7.39
C PHE A 225 1.19 1.30 -5.96
N GLY A 226 0.66 0.29 -5.27
CA GLY A 226 1.09 -0.17 -3.95
C GLY A 226 0.03 -0.09 -2.84
N ALA A 227 -1.24 0.19 -3.15
CA ALA A 227 -2.30 0.13 -2.15
C ALA A 227 -2.49 -1.30 -1.64
N SER A 228 -2.75 -1.48 -0.34
CA SER A 228 -3.11 -2.78 0.23
C SER A 228 -4.62 -3.01 0.22
N LEU A 229 -5.41 -1.95 0.35
CA LEU A 229 -6.87 -1.96 0.21
C LEU A 229 -7.32 -0.77 -0.63
N VAL A 230 -8.37 -0.98 -1.42
CA VAL A 230 -8.98 0.07 -2.25
C VAL A 230 -10.49 -0.07 -2.21
N GLY A 231 -11.17 1.01 -1.88
CA GLY A 231 -12.63 1.10 -1.87
C GLY A 231 -13.08 2.39 -2.54
N ILE A 232 -14.31 2.41 -3.05
CA ILE A 232 -14.89 3.57 -3.72
C ILE A 232 -16.19 3.92 -3.03
N ALA A 233 -16.34 5.17 -2.61
CA ALA A 233 -17.56 5.69 -2.01
C ALA A 233 -18.00 6.98 -2.68
N LYS A 234 -19.30 7.30 -2.56
CA LYS A 234 -19.77 8.66 -2.84
C LYS A 234 -19.25 9.59 -1.75
N VAL A 235 -18.82 10.79 -2.13
CA VAL A 235 -18.46 11.82 -1.15
C VAL A 235 -19.76 12.36 -0.54
N LYS A 236 -19.81 12.39 0.79
CA LYS A 236 -20.90 13.01 1.54
C LYS A 236 -20.41 14.31 2.16
N GLU A 237 -21.31 15.27 2.29
CA GLU A 237 -20.99 16.62 2.77
C GLU A 237 -20.46 16.62 4.20
N GLU A 238 -21.02 15.79 5.08
CA GLU A 238 -20.61 15.67 6.47
C GLU A 238 -19.14 15.21 6.65
N TRP A 239 -18.53 14.66 5.60
CA TRP A 239 -17.14 14.22 5.61
C TRP A 239 -16.16 15.28 5.12
N VAL A 240 -16.63 16.35 4.48
CA VAL A 240 -15.78 17.42 3.98
C VAL A 240 -15.55 18.44 5.10
N TYR A 241 -14.29 18.80 5.35
CA TYR A 241 -13.97 19.85 6.32
C TYR A 241 -14.41 21.21 5.81
N GLN A 242 -14.81 22.09 6.73
CA GLN A 242 -15.15 23.49 6.46
C GLN A 242 -14.13 24.44 7.10
N GLY A 243 -14.12 25.70 6.66
CA GLY A 243 -13.30 26.78 7.21
C GLY A 243 -11.86 26.87 6.69
N TYR A 244 -11.40 25.90 5.88
CA TYR A 244 -10.10 25.95 5.20
C TYR A 244 -10.05 25.04 3.96
N MET A 245 -9.64 25.58 2.81
CA MET A 245 -9.40 24.83 1.57
C MET A 245 -7.93 24.96 1.13
N ARG A 246 -7.28 23.86 0.77
CA ARG A 246 -5.90 23.90 0.26
C ARG A 246 -5.86 24.62 -1.09
N GLY A 247 -4.85 25.45 -1.29
CA GLY A 247 -4.73 26.28 -2.49
C GLY A 247 -5.46 27.63 -2.41
N VAL A 248 -6.38 27.80 -1.45
CA VAL A 248 -7.12 29.05 -1.20
C VAL A 248 -6.77 29.67 0.16
N GLY A 249 -6.87 28.89 1.25
CA GLY A 249 -6.69 29.37 2.62
C GLY A 249 -7.95 29.23 3.47
N LYS A 250 -8.08 30.07 4.51
CA LYS A 250 -9.27 30.10 5.37
C LYS A 250 -10.47 30.62 4.58
N THR A 251 -11.49 29.77 4.42
CA THR A 251 -12.68 30.09 3.64
C THR A 251 -13.80 29.11 3.97
N GLU A 252 -15.05 29.53 3.79
CA GLU A 252 -16.22 28.64 3.79
C GLU A 252 -16.53 28.26 2.34
N PHE A 253 -16.96 27.03 2.09
CA PHE A 253 -17.19 26.55 0.73
C PHE A 253 -18.21 25.41 0.68
N ASP A 254 -19.03 25.36 -0.36
CA ASP A 254 -19.82 24.16 -0.63
C ASP A 254 -18.90 23.02 -1.12
N VAL A 255 -19.31 21.78 -0.89
CA VAL A 255 -18.58 20.62 -1.44
C VAL A 255 -18.46 20.78 -2.96
N PRO A 256 -17.24 20.76 -3.53
CA PRO A 256 -17.07 20.92 -4.96
C PRO A 256 -17.87 19.87 -5.74
N LYS A 257 -18.69 20.31 -6.69
CA LYS A 257 -19.67 19.45 -7.38
C LYS A 257 -19.05 18.28 -8.13
N HIS A 258 -17.78 18.40 -8.52
CA HIS A 258 -17.00 17.36 -9.18
C HIS A 258 -16.41 16.33 -8.21
N TRP A 259 -16.40 16.57 -6.89
CA TRP A 259 -16.06 15.56 -5.89
C TRP A 259 -17.22 14.58 -5.70
N LYS A 260 -17.60 13.85 -6.75
CA LYS A 260 -18.73 12.93 -6.72
C LYS A 260 -18.39 11.66 -5.94
N TYR A 261 -17.19 11.13 -6.19
CA TYR A 261 -16.71 9.91 -5.58
C TYR A 261 -15.31 10.09 -5.03
N ALA A 262 -14.97 9.30 -4.02
CA ALA A 262 -13.64 9.17 -3.46
C ALA A 262 -13.14 7.73 -3.67
N VAL A 263 -11.97 7.60 -4.27
CA VAL A 263 -11.20 6.36 -4.28
C VAL A 263 -10.36 6.34 -3.01
N VAL A 264 -10.80 5.58 -2.01
CA VAL A 264 -10.13 5.46 -0.72
C VAL A 264 -9.10 4.33 -0.81
N ILE A 265 -7.86 4.66 -0.47
CA ILE A 265 -6.74 3.72 -0.46
C ILE A 265 -6.23 3.53 0.97
N ALA A 266 -5.78 2.32 1.28
CA ALA A 266 -5.18 2.01 2.57
C ALA A 266 -3.87 1.24 2.44
N VAL A 267 -2.94 1.52 3.36
CA VAL A 267 -1.70 0.77 3.54
C VAL A 267 -1.41 0.60 5.03
N PRO A 268 -0.71 -0.47 5.44
CA PRO A 268 -0.25 -0.61 6.81
C PRO A 268 1.03 0.21 7.06
N HIS A 269 1.31 0.48 8.33
CA HIS A 269 2.68 0.76 8.74
C HIS A 269 3.55 -0.49 8.57
N GLU A 270 4.87 -0.31 8.56
CA GLU A 270 5.81 -1.40 8.76
C GLU A 270 5.50 -2.11 10.09
N TRP A 271 5.28 -3.42 10.04
CA TRP A 271 4.64 -4.17 11.12
C TRP A 271 5.53 -4.30 12.37
N ASP A 272 6.82 -4.52 12.21
CA ASP A 272 7.70 -4.81 13.35
C ASP A 272 7.98 -3.56 14.18
N SER A 273 8.30 -2.44 13.51
CA SER A 273 8.37 -1.13 14.15
C SER A 273 7.01 -0.69 14.72
N MET A 274 5.90 -1.07 14.08
CA MET A 274 4.56 -0.77 14.59
C MET A 274 4.30 -1.48 15.92
N TYR A 275 4.71 -2.74 16.08
CA TYR A 275 4.57 -3.46 17.35
C TYR A 275 5.51 -2.98 18.46
N ALA A 276 6.64 -2.40 18.11
CA ALA A 276 7.57 -1.81 19.06
C ALA A 276 7.23 -0.35 19.43
N ASN A 277 5.97 0.05 19.26
CA ASN A 277 5.49 1.35 19.73
C ASN A 277 5.27 1.36 21.25
N PRO A 278 5.43 2.53 21.89
CA PRO A 278 5.40 3.88 21.28
C PRO A 278 6.73 4.42 20.72
N THR A 279 7.83 3.71 20.93
CA THR A 279 9.18 4.27 20.74
C THR A 279 9.72 4.11 19.32
N TYR A 280 9.56 2.93 18.72
CA TYR A 280 10.31 2.56 17.51
C TYR A 280 9.55 2.75 16.20
N GLY A 281 8.24 2.91 16.25
CA GLY A 281 7.41 3.09 15.06
C GLY A 281 7.20 4.56 14.68
N THR A 282 6.76 4.79 13.45
CA THR A 282 6.30 6.09 12.97
C THR A 282 5.00 5.94 12.17
N SER A 283 4.39 7.06 11.79
CA SER A 283 3.30 7.08 10.81
C SER A 283 3.79 7.51 9.41
N TYR A 284 5.01 8.04 9.31
CA TYR A 284 5.54 8.66 8.09
C TYR A 284 5.91 7.63 7.00
N ASP A 285 6.25 6.42 7.38
CA ASP A 285 6.47 5.30 6.46
C ASP A 285 5.21 5.01 5.64
N ALA A 286 4.05 4.92 6.29
CA ALA A 286 2.78 4.71 5.63
C ALA A 286 2.27 5.98 4.91
N TYR A 287 2.43 7.17 5.51
CA TYR A 287 2.04 8.42 4.84
C TYR A 287 2.85 8.70 3.57
N SER A 288 4.14 8.40 3.55
CA SER A 288 4.97 8.55 2.35
C SER A 288 4.50 7.60 1.24
N LYS A 289 4.19 6.34 1.56
CA LYS A 289 3.59 5.39 0.60
C LYS A 289 2.26 5.91 0.05
N LEU A 290 1.33 6.34 0.92
CA LEU A 290 0.05 6.89 0.50
C LEU A 290 0.20 8.13 -0.37
N ARG A 291 1.17 8.99 -0.05
CA ARG A 291 1.52 10.17 -0.83
C ARG A 291 1.90 9.80 -2.26
N PHE A 292 2.74 8.78 -2.43
CA PHE A 292 3.09 8.27 -3.77
C PHE A 292 1.90 7.64 -4.48
N ILE A 293 1.12 6.80 -3.80
CA ILE A 293 -0.02 6.10 -4.43
C ILE A 293 -1.09 7.10 -4.86
N ALA A 294 -1.55 7.97 -3.95
CA ALA A 294 -2.60 8.95 -4.23
C ALA A 294 -2.15 9.98 -5.28
N GLY A 295 -0.89 10.41 -5.24
CA GLY A 295 -0.36 11.35 -6.25
C GLY A 295 -0.26 10.73 -7.64
N LYS A 296 0.23 9.49 -7.75
CA LYS A 296 0.25 8.75 -9.03
C LYS A 296 -1.16 8.52 -9.55
N LEU A 297 -2.10 8.21 -8.65
CA LEU A 297 -3.50 8.00 -9.02
C LEU A 297 -4.17 9.31 -9.48
N GLU A 298 -3.88 10.43 -8.83
CA GLU A 298 -4.35 11.76 -9.28
C GLU A 298 -3.89 12.06 -10.71
N VAL A 299 -2.59 11.86 -10.98
CA VAL A 299 -2.04 12.06 -12.34
C VAL A 299 -2.70 11.10 -13.33
N PHE A 300 -2.77 9.80 -13.00
CA PHE A 300 -3.38 8.80 -13.86
C PHE A 300 -4.82 9.17 -14.24
N ILE A 301 -5.63 9.62 -13.28
CA ILE A 301 -7.02 10.03 -13.52
C ILE A 301 -7.09 11.27 -14.42
N LYS A 302 -6.20 12.25 -14.23
CA LYS A 302 -6.10 13.46 -15.07
C LYS A 302 -5.70 13.15 -16.50
N GLU A 303 -4.82 12.17 -16.71
CA GLU A 303 -4.45 11.68 -18.04
C GLU A 303 -5.62 10.98 -18.77
N LEU A 304 -6.67 10.58 -18.06
CA LEU A 304 -7.90 10.04 -18.68
C LEU A 304 -8.96 11.12 -18.95
N GLY A 305 -8.67 12.39 -18.64
CA GLY A 305 -9.59 13.50 -18.88
C GLY A 305 -10.57 13.79 -17.74
N TYR A 306 -10.28 13.34 -16.52
CA TYR A 306 -11.14 13.53 -15.35
C TYR A 306 -10.48 14.43 -14.30
N SER A 307 -11.30 15.15 -13.53
CA SER A 307 -10.84 15.91 -12.38
C SER A 307 -10.31 14.95 -11.31
N ALA A 308 -9.24 15.35 -10.62
CA ALA A 308 -8.72 14.57 -9.52
C ALA A 308 -8.05 15.45 -8.46
N ARG A 309 -8.28 15.12 -7.19
CA ARG A 309 -7.59 15.73 -6.06
C ARG A 309 -7.21 14.69 -5.03
N SER A 310 -5.92 14.58 -4.75
CA SER A 310 -5.41 13.71 -3.68
C SER A 310 -5.60 14.33 -2.30
N HIS A 311 -6.03 13.51 -1.35
CA HIS A 311 -6.23 13.83 0.06
C HIS A 311 -5.39 12.86 0.90
N VAL A 312 -4.25 13.34 1.38
CA VAL A 312 -3.24 12.57 2.10
C VAL A 312 -2.98 13.22 3.46
N PRO A 313 -3.41 12.60 4.58
CA PRO A 313 -3.02 13.04 5.91
C PRO A 313 -1.48 12.94 6.10
N PRO A 314 -0.90 13.60 7.11
CA PRO A 314 -1.57 14.36 8.17
C PRO A 314 -1.83 15.83 7.81
N THR A 315 -1.46 16.31 6.62
CA THR A 315 -1.50 17.76 6.30
C THR A 315 -2.18 18.11 4.98
N SER A 316 -2.38 17.16 4.07
CA SER A 316 -2.78 17.44 2.69
C SER A 316 -4.15 16.84 2.36
N TYR A 317 -5.20 17.13 3.14
CA TYR A 317 -6.53 16.52 2.98
C TYR A 317 -7.65 17.49 3.39
N GLU A 318 -8.83 17.32 2.80
CA GLU A 318 -10.06 18.11 3.10
C GLU A 318 -11.26 17.21 3.42
N ILE A 319 -11.05 15.90 3.50
CA ILE A 319 -12.10 14.92 3.80
C ILE A 319 -11.69 14.05 4.99
N ALA A 320 -12.61 13.79 5.90
CA ALA A 320 -12.42 12.93 7.04
C ALA A 320 -12.24 11.48 6.57
N MET A 321 -11.03 10.93 6.73
CA MET A 321 -10.66 9.62 6.18
C MET A 321 -11.42 8.42 6.76
N PRO A 322 -11.59 8.26 8.10
CA PRO A 322 -12.27 7.07 8.63
C PRO A 322 -13.71 6.89 8.14
N PRO A 323 -14.61 7.90 8.16
CA PRO A 323 -15.99 7.67 7.73
C PRO A 323 -16.10 7.40 6.23
N ILE A 324 -15.35 8.08 5.37
CA ILE A 324 -15.37 7.77 3.92
C ILE A 324 -14.82 6.36 3.63
N ALA A 325 -13.88 5.86 4.44
CA ALA A 325 -13.37 4.49 4.32
C ALA A 325 -14.40 3.43 4.77
N ILE A 326 -15.22 3.74 5.79
CA ILE A 326 -16.36 2.90 6.19
C ILE A 326 -17.40 2.87 5.06
N ASP A 327 -17.74 4.04 4.51
CA ASP A 327 -18.66 4.15 3.37
C ASP A 327 -18.15 3.35 2.15
N ALA A 328 -16.82 3.30 1.97
CA ALA A 328 -16.15 2.55 0.91
C ALA A 328 -15.98 1.06 1.22
N GLY A 329 -16.52 0.56 2.34
CA GLY A 329 -16.50 -0.86 2.69
C GLY A 329 -15.16 -1.39 3.17
N LEU A 330 -14.20 -0.53 3.55
CA LEU A 330 -12.87 -0.99 3.97
C LEU A 330 -12.85 -1.57 5.39
N GLY A 331 -13.79 -1.20 6.24
CA GLY A 331 -13.77 -1.59 7.64
C GLY A 331 -14.85 -0.91 8.47
N GLU A 332 -14.73 -1.05 9.78
CA GLU A 332 -15.63 -0.42 10.76
C GLU A 332 -14.86 0.44 11.75
N GLN A 333 -15.56 1.31 12.46
CA GLN A 333 -14.94 2.10 13.52
C GLN A 333 -14.69 1.25 14.78
N GLY A 334 -13.44 1.23 15.26
CA GLY A 334 -13.07 0.63 16.53
C GLY A 334 -13.29 1.53 17.76
N ARG A 335 -13.18 0.94 18.96
CA ARG A 335 -13.19 1.66 20.25
C ARG A 335 -12.14 2.77 20.32
N ASN A 336 -10.98 2.52 19.72
CA ASN A 336 -9.88 3.47 19.60
C ASN A 336 -10.14 4.55 18.53
N GLY A 337 -11.39 4.80 18.12
CA GLY A 337 -11.81 5.93 17.29
C GLY A 337 -11.28 5.95 15.85
N ILE A 338 -10.65 4.87 15.39
CA ILE A 338 -10.07 4.73 14.05
C ILE A 338 -10.74 3.58 13.29
N LEU A 339 -10.47 3.50 11.98
CA LEU A 339 -10.88 2.39 11.15
C LEU A 339 -10.12 1.12 11.53
N ILE A 340 -10.84 0.01 11.70
CA ILE A 340 -10.32 -1.34 11.79
C ILE A 340 -10.79 -2.08 10.55
N THR A 341 -9.84 -2.64 9.79
CA THR A 341 -10.13 -3.46 8.61
C THR A 341 -9.93 -4.93 8.95
N PRO A 342 -10.65 -5.87 8.31
CA PRO A 342 -10.35 -7.30 8.46
C PRO A 342 -8.90 -7.64 8.09
N GLU A 343 -8.34 -6.98 7.10
CA GLU A 343 -7.05 -7.33 6.52
C GLU A 343 -5.87 -6.82 7.33
N LEU A 344 -5.94 -5.57 7.79
CA LEU A 344 -4.83 -4.84 8.42
C LEU A 344 -5.12 -4.49 9.89
N GLY A 345 -6.34 -4.72 10.37
CA GLY A 345 -6.78 -4.32 11.68
C GLY A 345 -6.73 -2.81 11.88
N ALA A 346 -6.31 -2.39 13.07
CA ALA A 346 -6.06 -0.99 13.38
C ALA A 346 -4.76 -0.46 12.75
N ASN A 347 -3.90 -1.34 12.21
CA ASN A 347 -2.69 -0.95 11.47
C ASN A 347 -3.04 -0.48 10.04
N THR A 348 -3.92 0.50 9.95
CA THR A 348 -4.43 1.04 8.68
C THR A 348 -4.17 2.55 8.63
N ARG A 349 -3.51 3.01 7.58
CA ARG A 349 -3.45 4.43 7.19
C ARG A 349 -4.22 4.63 5.90
N LEU A 350 -4.86 5.78 5.79
CA LEU A 350 -5.82 6.08 4.74
C LEU A 350 -5.40 7.34 3.97
N ALA A 351 -5.65 7.32 2.67
CA ALA A 351 -5.71 8.49 1.82
C ALA A 351 -6.88 8.30 0.84
N ALA A 352 -7.25 9.35 0.13
CA ALA A 352 -8.27 9.25 -0.91
C ALA A 352 -7.96 10.16 -2.09
N VAL A 353 -8.54 9.86 -3.25
CA VAL A 353 -8.56 10.75 -4.40
C VAL A 353 -10.01 11.03 -4.79
N THR A 354 -10.44 12.29 -4.72
CA THR A 354 -11.77 12.68 -5.20
C THR A 354 -11.75 12.92 -6.70
N THR A 355 -12.85 12.58 -7.37
CA THR A 355 -12.95 12.67 -8.83
C THR A 355 -14.41 12.72 -9.29
N ASP A 356 -14.61 13.17 -10.54
CA ASP A 356 -15.89 13.18 -11.25
C ASP A 356 -16.12 11.95 -12.12
N ILE A 357 -15.24 10.93 -12.07
CA ILE A 357 -15.51 9.61 -12.66
C ILE A 357 -16.78 9.03 -12.04
N ASP A 358 -17.72 8.55 -12.87
CA ASP A 358 -18.93 7.89 -12.38
C ASP A 358 -18.66 6.41 -12.11
N PHE A 359 -18.60 6.05 -10.84
CA PHE A 359 -18.29 4.71 -10.38
C PHE A 359 -19.51 3.91 -9.94
N GLU A 360 -19.34 2.60 -9.85
CA GLU A 360 -20.16 1.74 -9.02
C GLU A 360 -19.50 1.71 -7.63
N PRO A 361 -20.09 2.36 -6.60
CA PRO A 361 -19.49 2.44 -5.29
C PRO A 361 -19.58 1.10 -4.56
N ASP A 362 -18.61 0.85 -3.69
CA ASP A 362 -18.63 -0.25 -2.75
C ASP A 362 -19.70 -0.04 -1.68
N LYS A 363 -20.01 -1.13 -0.98
CA LYS A 363 -20.95 -1.11 0.14
C LYS A 363 -20.18 -1.21 1.45
N PRO A 364 -20.65 -0.52 2.51
CA PRO A 364 -20.15 -0.75 3.86
C PRO A 364 -20.21 -2.23 4.25
N ILE A 365 -19.32 -2.63 5.15
CA ILE A 365 -19.26 -3.98 5.71
C ILE A 365 -19.61 -3.96 7.21
N ASP A 366 -20.08 -5.09 7.71
CA ASP A 366 -20.29 -5.34 9.14
C ASP A 366 -19.64 -6.69 9.46
N VAL A 367 -18.56 -6.66 10.22
CA VAL A 367 -17.80 -7.84 10.66
C VAL A 367 -17.80 -7.94 12.19
N GLY A 368 -18.71 -7.23 12.87
CA GLY A 368 -18.88 -7.29 14.31
C GLY A 368 -17.78 -6.60 15.12
N ILE A 369 -17.00 -5.67 14.52
CA ILE A 369 -15.91 -4.97 15.25
C ILE A 369 -16.45 -4.23 16.47
N LYS A 370 -17.65 -3.64 16.36
CA LYS A 370 -18.31 -2.96 17.48
C LYS A 370 -18.55 -3.91 18.64
N ASP A 371 -19.17 -5.06 18.39
CA ASP A 371 -19.51 -6.04 19.44
C ASP A 371 -18.25 -6.67 20.05
N PHE A 372 -17.21 -6.89 19.23
CA PHE A 372 -15.90 -7.26 19.73
C PHE A 372 -15.30 -6.18 20.65
N CYS A 373 -15.41 -4.91 20.26
CA CYS A 373 -14.89 -3.78 21.03
C CYS A 373 -15.59 -3.58 22.38
N VAL A 374 -16.86 -3.98 22.52
CA VAL A 374 -17.62 -3.95 23.79
C VAL A 374 -16.88 -4.76 24.86
N LYS A 375 -16.43 -5.96 24.52
CA LYS A 375 -15.78 -6.92 25.43
C LYS A 375 -14.27 -6.78 25.53
N CYS A 376 -13.59 -6.40 24.45
CA CYS A 376 -12.12 -6.44 24.37
C CYS A 376 -11.43 -5.44 25.31
N LYS A 377 -11.66 -4.14 25.12
CA LYS A 377 -11.10 -3.01 25.88
C LYS A 377 -9.56 -2.92 26.00
N ILE A 378 -8.79 -3.83 25.43
CA ILE A 378 -7.31 -3.85 25.51
C ILE A 378 -6.69 -2.50 25.10
N CYS A 379 -7.17 -1.86 24.03
CA CYS A 379 -6.63 -0.57 23.62
C CYS A 379 -6.89 0.57 24.62
N ALA A 380 -7.93 0.46 25.46
CA ALA A 380 -8.18 1.40 26.55
C ALA A 380 -7.31 1.08 27.77
N GLU A 381 -7.16 -0.21 28.10
CA GLU A 381 -6.30 -0.72 29.18
C GLU A 381 -4.82 -0.30 28.97
N GLU A 382 -4.35 -0.37 27.72
CA GLU A 382 -2.96 -0.07 27.35
C GLU A 382 -2.72 1.40 26.95
N CYS A 383 -3.74 2.27 26.99
CA CYS A 383 -3.58 3.66 26.56
C CYS A 383 -2.79 4.47 27.61
N PRO A 384 -1.57 4.96 27.31
CA PRO A 384 -0.73 5.60 28.33
C PRO A 384 -1.30 6.89 28.88
N SER A 385 -2.11 7.60 28.09
CA SER A 385 -2.75 8.85 28.50
C SER A 385 -4.20 8.70 28.96
N GLY A 386 -4.73 7.48 29.00
CA GLY A 386 -6.14 7.24 29.34
C GLY A 386 -7.13 7.94 28.39
N ALA A 387 -6.72 8.16 27.13
CA ALA A 387 -7.51 8.90 26.14
C ALA A 387 -8.69 8.10 25.56
N ILE A 388 -8.67 6.77 25.70
CA ILE A 388 -9.66 5.86 25.10
C ILE A 388 -10.68 5.46 26.15
N SER A 389 -11.97 5.60 25.81
CA SER A 389 -13.08 5.29 26.72
C SER A 389 -13.17 3.79 27.06
N PHE A 390 -13.50 3.51 28.33
CA PHE A 390 -13.84 2.17 28.85
C PHE A 390 -15.34 1.83 28.74
N ASP A 391 -16.16 2.73 28.19
CA ASP A 391 -17.61 2.57 28.14
C ASP A 391 -18.00 1.31 27.36
N ASN A 392 -18.96 0.54 27.89
CA ASN A 392 -19.43 -0.67 27.21
C ASN A 392 -20.08 -0.35 25.86
N LYS A 393 -20.65 0.86 25.70
CA LYS A 393 -21.33 1.27 24.47
C LYS A 393 -20.84 2.64 24.00
N PRO A 394 -20.84 2.91 22.69
CA PRO A 394 -20.46 4.19 22.12
C PRO A 394 -21.59 5.23 22.24
N GLU A 395 -21.99 5.61 23.46
CA GLU A 395 -23.16 6.49 23.66
C GLU A 395 -22.87 7.98 23.39
N LYS A 396 -21.59 8.38 23.29
CA LYS A 396 -21.23 9.76 22.96
C LYS A 396 -21.66 10.09 21.52
N ILE A 397 -22.46 11.14 21.38
CA ILE A 397 -22.87 11.69 20.09
C ILE A 397 -21.86 12.77 19.70
N ILE A 398 -21.11 12.54 18.63
CA ILE A 398 -20.13 13.50 18.10
C ILE A 398 -20.49 13.77 16.64
N ARG A 399 -20.78 15.04 16.32
CA ARG A 399 -21.22 15.46 14.97
C ARG A 399 -22.43 14.66 14.47
N GLY A 400 -23.36 14.32 15.36
CA GLY A 400 -24.56 13.53 15.03
C GLY A 400 -24.38 12.01 15.04
N PHE A 401 -23.16 11.49 15.23
CA PHE A 401 -22.88 10.05 15.19
C PHE A 401 -22.53 9.49 16.57
N LYS A 402 -23.18 8.39 16.96
CA LYS A 402 -22.84 7.60 18.16
C LYS A 402 -21.54 6.86 17.94
N ARG A 403 -20.51 7.16 18.72
CA ARG A 403 -19.19 6.52 18.60
C ARG A 403 -18.39 6.56 19.91
N TRP A 404 -17.42 5.66 20.04
CA TRP A 404 -16.39 5.84 21.05
C TRP A 404 -15.53 7.05 20.65
N ASN A 405 -15.50 8.05 21.51
CA ASN A 405 -14.72 9.26 21.29
C ASN A 405 -13.38 9.15 22.02
N ILE A 406 -12.29 9.35 21.29
CA ILE A 406 -10.96 9.54 21.88
C ILE A 406 -10.86 10.98 22.37
N ASP A 407 -10.32 11.16 23.57
CA ASP A 407 -9.83 12.45 24.04
C ASP A 407 -8.54 12.81 23.28
N GLN A 408 -8.66 13.69 22.29
CA GLN A 408 -7.55 14.01 21.38
C GLN A 408 -6.43 14.75 22.08
N ASP A 409 -6.74 15.56 23.08
CA ASP A 409 -5.76 16.36 23.82
C ASP A 409 -4.91 15.44 24.71
N LYS A 410 -5.55 14.50 25.42
CA LYS A 410 -4.82 13.44 26.15
C LYS A 410 -4.01 12.56 25.21
N CYS A 411 -4.56 12.20 24.05
CA CYS A 411 -3.83 11.43 23.05
C CYS A 411 -2.59 12.20 22.57
N PHE A 412 -2.69 13.52 22.42
CA PHE A 412 -1.58 14.35 22.00
C PHE A 412 -0.52 14.54 23.11
N THR A 413 -0.89 14.51 24.39
CA THR A 413 0.09 14.52 25.50
C THR A 413 1.13 13.42 25.32
N ILE A 414 0.71 12.16 25.13
CA ILE A 414 1.66 11.05 24.98
C ILE A 414 2.54 11.19 23.73
N TRP A 415 2.07 11.83 22.65
CA TRP A 415 2.91 12.08 21.47
C TRP A 415 4.15 12.93 21.80
N ASN A 416 4.04 13.78 22.83
CA ASN A 416 5.08 14.68 23.29
C ASN A 416 5.85 14.12 24.50
N SER A 417 5.47 12.94 25.00
CA SER A 417 6.10 12.31 26.17
C SER A 417 6.93 11.08 25.82
N VAL A 418 6.90 10.57 24.59
CA VAL A 418 7.73 9.43 24.19
C VAL A 418 9.22 9.81 24.17
N ALA A 419 10.10 8.89 24.57
CA ALA A 419 11.56 9.08 24.63
C ALA A 419 12.21 9.15 23.23
N THR A 420 11.85 10.17 22.46
CA THR A 420 12.36 10.40 21.11
C THR A 420 12.68 11.88 20.92
N SER A 421 13.56 12.19 19.96
CA SER A 421 14.07 13.56 19.77
C SER A 421 13.01 14.64 19.50
N HIS A 422 11.82 14.27 19.04
CA HIS A 422 10.69 15.17 18.73
C HIS A 422 9.38 14.37 18.78
N SER A 423 8.24 15.04 18.88
CA SER A 423 6.93 14.40 18.94
C SER A 423 6.66 13.53 17.71
N ARG A 424 6.70 12.20 17.87
CA ARG A 424 6.58 11.22 16.77
C ARG A 424 5.29 10.39 16.78
N GLY A 425 4.40 10.63 17.74
CA GLY A 425 3.17 9.85 17.92
C GLY A 425 3.33 8.65 18.85
N CYS A 426 2.21 8.02 19.22
CA CYS A 426 2.18 6.93 20.20
C CYS A 426 1.86 5.56 19.59
N ARG A 427 0.72 5.40 18.90
CA ARG A 427 0.31 4.14 18.20
C ARG A 427 0.19 2.86 19.05
N VAL A 428 0.32 2.91 20.38
CA VAL A 428 0.11 1.72 21.25
C VAL A 428 -1.24 1.07 20.97
N CYS A 429 -2.31 1.88 20.85
CA CYS A 429 -3.66 1.38 20.54
C CYS A 429 -3.78 0.66 19.18
N LEU A 430 -2.83 0.85 18.26
CA LEU A 430 -2.74 0.11 17.00
C LEU A 430 -2.07 -1.25 17.22
N ALA A 431 -0.94 -1.24 17.94
CA ALA A 431 -0.10 -2.41 18.19
C ALA A 431 -0.81 -3.48 19.03
N VAL A 432 -1.45 -3.04 20.12
CA VAL A 432 -2.10 -3.94 21.09
C VAL A 432 -3.41 -4.52 20.55
N CYS A 433 -4.01 -3.89 19.54
CA CYS A 433 -5.30 -4.29 18.97
C CYS A 433 -5.24 -5.73 18.45
N PRO A 434 -6.15 -6.64 18.89
CA PRO A 434 -6.13 -8.04 18.45
C PRO A 434 -6.39 -8.24 16.95
N TYR A 435 -7.02 -7.28 16.27
CA TYR A 435 -7.16 -7.29 14.81
C TYR A 435 -5.86 -6.90 14.08
N SER A 436 -4.97 -6.15 14.73
CA SER A 436 -3.68 -5.76 14.14
C SER A 436 -2.68 -6.88 14.35
N ARG A 437 -2.81 -7.96 13.58
CA ARG A 437 -1.93 -9.11 13.68
C ARG A 437 -1.38 -9.47 12.30
N LYS A 438 -0.10 -9.84 12.24
CA LYS A 438 0.52 -10.33 11.00
C LYS A 438 -0.25 -11.58 10.55
N ASN A 439 -0.39 -11.73 9.23
CA ASN A 439 -1.09 -12.87 8.64
C ASN A 439 -0.47 -14.18 9.15
N ASN A 440 -1.26 -14.95 9.89
CA ASN A 440 -0.94 -16.31 10.33
C ASN A 440 -2.22 -17.14 10.34
N TRP A 441 -2.06 -18.47 10.37
CA TRP A 441 -3.19 -19.38 10.19
C TRP A 441 -4.27 -19.22 11.29
N ILE A 442 -3.89 -18.88 12.53
CA ILE A 442 -4.83 -18.63 13.63
C ILE A 442 -5.65 -17.37 13.36
N HIS A 443 -5.01 -16.27 12.95
CA HIS A 443 -5.73 -15.04 12.61
C HIS A 443 -6.56 -15.19 11.34
N ASN A 444 -6.17 -16.04 10.38
CA ASN A 444 -7.01 -16.36 9.23
C ASN A 444 -8.30 -17.05 9.65
N ILE A 445 -8.20 -18.07 10.49
CA ILE A 445 -9.39 -18.72 11.08
C ILE A 445 -10.19 -17.68 11.86
N ALA A 446 -9.53 -16.84 12.66
CA ALA A 446 -10.24 -15.87 13.47
C ALA A 446 -11.07 -14.88 12.65
N ARG A 447 -10.51 -14.36 11.56
CA ARG A 447 -11.18 -13.43 10.65
C ARG A 447 -12.35 -14.05 9.89
N GLU A 448 -12.28 -15.36 9.62
CA GLU A 448 -13.38 -16.05 8.94
C GLU A 448 -14.46 -16.53 9.92
N VAL A 449 -14.09 -16.99 11.10
CA VAL A 449 -15.05 -17.60 12.04
C VAL A 449 -15.75 -16.54 12.88
N ASP A 450 -15.04 -15.54 13.39
CA ASP A 450 -15.61 -14.56 14.33
C ASP A 450 -16.80 -13.77 13.76
N PRO A 451 -16.74 -13.22 12.53
CA PRO A 451 -17.89 -12.51 11.95
C PRO A 451 -19.11 -13.41 11.68
N ARG A 452 -18.92 -14.73 11.69
CA ARG A 452 -19.96 -15.74 11.43
C ARG A 452 -20.46 -16.43 12.70
N ASP A 453 -19.89 -16.11 13.88
CA ASP A 453 -20.34 -16.62 15.18
C ASP A 453 -21.28 -15.62 15.87
N PRO A 454 -22.62 -15.77 15.74
CA PRO A 454 -23.57 -14.85 16.36
C PRO A 454 -23.57 -14.92 17.89
N THR A 455 -22.95 -15.95 18.48
CA THR A 455 -22.87 -16.11 19.95
C THR A 455 -21.71 -15.32 20.56
N GLY A 456 -20.71 -14.98 19.74
CA GLY A 456 -19.47 -14.34 20.18
C GLY A 456 -18.64 -15.20 21.15
N VAL A 457 -18.91 -16.49 21.27
CA VAL A 457 -18.16 -17.44 22.11
C VAL A 457 -16.75 -17.57 21.57
N PHE A 458 -16.59 -17.66 20.26
CA PHE A 458 -15.30 -17.82 19.60
C PHE A 458 -14.38 -16.61 19.87
N SER A 459 -14.84 -15.38 19.63
CA SER A 459 -14.05 -14.18 19.99
C SER A 459 -13.84 -14.03 21.49
N SER A 460 -14.73 -14.54 22.35
CA SER A 460 -14.50 -14.51 23.80
C SER A 460 -13.38 -15.47 24.22
N ALA A 461 -13.33 -16.65 23.61
CA ALA A 461 -12.23 -17.60 23.80
C ALA A 461 -10.90 -17.03 23.28
N LEU A 462 -10.88 -16.48 22.06
CA LEU A 462 -9.70 -15.82 21.51
C LEU A 462 -9.25 -14.62 22.34
N LEU A 463 -10.19 -13.81 22.84
CA LEU A 463 -9.87 -12.69 23.73
C LEU A 463 -9.27 -13.18 25.05
N THR A 464 -9.76 -14.29 25.60
CA THR A 464 -9.18 -14.90 26.80
C THR A 464 -7.75 -15.37 26.55
N MET A 465 -7.50 -16.02 25.41
CA MET A 465 -6.14 -16.36 24.99
C MET A 465 -5.28 -15.11 24.80
N GLN A 466 -5.82 -14.08 24.16
CA GLN A 466 -5.13 -12.81 23.93
C GLN A 466 -4.67 -12.19 25.25
N LYS A 467 -5.56 -12.11 26.26
CA LYS A 467 -5.24 -11.54 27.58
C LYS A 467 -4.32 -12.43 28.43
N LYS A 468 -4.28 -13.75 28.18
CA LYS A 468 -3.46 -14.69 28.97
C LYS A 468 -2.10 -14.99 28.36
N PHE A 469 -1.97 -14.97 27.04
CA PHE A 469 -0.76 -15.42 26.34
C PHE A 469 0.09 -14.28 25.79
N PHE A 470 -0.48 -13.07 25.64
CA PHE A 470 0.28 -11.91 25.23
C PHE A 470 0.64 -11.07 26.45
N LYS A 471 1.89 -10.57 26.46
CA LYS A 471 2.34 -9.62 27.46
C LYS A 471 1.76 -8.25 27.12
N TYR A 472 1.14 -7.63 28.10
CA TYR A 472 0.66 -6.26 28.08
C TYR A 472 1.37 -5.52 29.21
N PRO A 473 2.29 -4.60 28.91
CA PRO A 473 2.98 -3.81 29.93
C PRO A 473 2.00 -3.00 30.81
N GLY A 474 0.90 -2.53 30.25
CA GLY A 474 0.00 -1.57 30.91
C GLY A 474 0.34 -0.13 30.53
N GLY A 475 -0.70 0.72 30.50
CA GLY A 475 -0.59 2.11 30.00
C GLY A 475 0.58 2.92 30.59
N GLN A 476 0.80 2.83 31.91
CA GLN A 476 1.82 3.61 32.61
C GLN A 476 3.25 3.18 32.23
N GLU A 477 3.48 1.89 32.00
CA GLU A 477 4.82 1.33 31.73
C GLU A 477 5.42 1.84 30.42
N TYR A 478 4.56 2.25 29.47
CA TYR A 478 4.97 2.86 28.20
C TYR A 478 5.53 4.28 28.32
N LEU A 479 5.35 4.95 29.46
CA LEU A 479 5.87 6.30 29.68
C LEU A 479 7.38 6.24 29.93
N PRO A 480 8.13 7.31 29.62
CA PRO A 480 9.53 7.40 30.02
C PRO A 480 9.67 7.55 31.54
N PRO A 481 10.85 7.24 32.09
CA PRO A 481 11.19 7.60 33.46
C PRO A 481 11.04 9.12 33.70
N PRO A 482 10.59 9.55 34.90
CA PRO A 482 10.31 8.74 36.09
C PRO A 482 8.90 8.11 36.12
N ASP A 483 8.03 8.45 35.17
CA ASP A 483 6.61 8.06 35.22
C ASP A 483 6.36 6.61 34.75
N GLY A 484 7.27 6.06 33.95
CA GLY A 484 7.22 4.67 33.48
C GLY A 484 8.60 4.10 33.17
N ASN A 485 8.65 3.03 32.38
CA ASN A 485 9.87 2.25 32.12
C ASN A 485 10.27 2.21 30.64
N ASN A 486 9.68 3.06 29.78
CA ASN A 486 9.85 3.03 28.32
C ASN A 486 9.55 1.64 27.71
N GLU A 487 8.63 0.88 28.29
CA GLU A 487 8.24 -0.41 27.75
C GLU A 487 7.65 -0.26 26.35
N THR A 488 7.63 -1.37 25.61
CA THR A 488 7.06 -1.46 24.26
C THR A 488 6.11 -2.66 24.21
N PHE A 489 5.17 -2.68 23.26
CA PHE A 489 4.23 -3.81 23.21
C PHE A 489 4.93 -5.11 22.84
N ASN A 490 5.80 -5.08 21.83
CA ASN A 490 6.76 -6.14 21.54
C ASN A 490 8.17 -5.56 21.50
N GLU A 491 9.16 -6.44 21.65
CA GLU A 491 10.55 -6.09 21.45
C GLU A 491 10.78 -5.40 20.10
N ALA A 492 11.63 -4.39 20.11
CA ALA A 492 12.11 -3.76 18.89
C ALA A 492 12.76 -4.79 17.97
N PRO A 493 12.53 -4.71 16.65
CA PRO A 493 13.27 -5.56 15.73
C PRO A 493 14.76 -5.21 15.77
N GLU A 494 15.61 -6.21 15.60
CA GLU A 494 17.08 -6.10 15.65
C GLU A 494 17.63 -4.94 14.81
N TRP A 495 17.08 -4.73 13.60
CA TRP A 495 17.49 -3.63 12.71
C TRP A 495 17.18 -2.21 13.23
N LEU A 496 16.41 -2.08 14.31
CA LEU A 496 16.12 -0.81 14.99
C LEU A 496 16.78 -0.67 16.37
N LYS A 497 17.52 -1.69 16.84
CA LYS A 497 18.26 -1.63 18.10
C LYS A 497 19.65 -1.06 17.85
N THR A 498 19.90 0.16 18.30
CA THR A 498 21.15 0.88 18.01
C THR A 498 22.38 0.09 18.46
N GLU A 499 22.29 -0.54 19.63
CA GLU A 499 23.33 -1.36 20.26
C GLU A 499 23.71 -2.62 19.46
N GLU A 500 22.86 -3.09 18.54
CA GLU A 500 23.19 -4.23 17.67
C GLU A 500 24.08 -3.83 16.47
N TRP A 501 24.14 -2.53 16.15
CA TRP A 501 24.83 -2.02 14.96
C TRP A 501 26.01 -1.08 15.27
N PHE A 502 26.07 -0.54 16.48
CA PHE A 502 27.04 0.49 16.86
C PHE A 502 27.63 0.18 18.26
N ASP A 503 28.95 0.35 18.40
CA ASP A 503 29.65 0.26 19.69
C ASP A 503 29.33 1.51 20.54
N LEU A 504 28.40 1.38 21.48
CA LEU A 504 27.90 2.46 22.36
C LEU A 504 28.30 2.30 23.82
#